data_AF-A0AB38TEA8-F1
#
_entry.id   AF-A0AB38TEA8-F1
#
_cell.length_a   1.000
_cell.length_b   1.000
_cell.length_c   1.000
_cell.angle_alpha   90.00
_cell.angle_beta   90.00
_cell.angle_gamma   90.00
#
_symmetry.space_group_name_H-M   'P 1'
#
loop_
_entity.id
_entity.type
_entity.pdbx_description
1 polymer ?
#
loop_
_entity_poly.entity_id
_entity_poly.type
_entity_poly.pdbx_seq_one_letter_code
_entity_poly.pdbx_strand_id
1 'polypeptide(L)'
;MSVDLVARLDDKLRAKRESFDKIPVVDIAPLLDGSNKQAVAKQIRWALSNNDFMYVKNHGIPQEFVDSVFDVSRRFFDLPMPQKMELHVSKSDVALRGYIEPFGENTDPGKTKDLKECFDIGPERSTLEGVASLSVWTCRKIISRN
;
A
#
# COMPACT_ATOMS: atom_id res chain seq x y z
N MET A 1 5.18 7.09 32.49
CA MET A 1 4.00 7.74 31.89
C MET A 1 3.52 6.88 30.72
N SER A 2 2.18 6.72 30.63
CA SER A 2 1.34 6.09 29.59
C SER A 2 1.55 4.63 29.18
N VAL A 3 1.04 3.69 30.00
CA VAL A 3 0.66 2.33 29.56
C VAL A 3 -0.85 2.28 29.20
N ASP A 4 -1.53 3.43 29.19
CA ASP A 4 -3.00 3.50 29.36
C ASP A 4 -3.72 4.27 28.24
N LEU A 5 -3.13 4.42 27.05
CA LEU A 5 -3.82 5.07 25.92
C LEU A 5 -4.78 4.10 25.21
N VAL A 6 -4.38 2.83 25.06
CA VAL A 6 -5.19 1.78 24.40
C VAL A 6 -6.35 1.33 25.28
N ALA A 7 -6.19 1.34 26.61
CA ALA A 7 -7.24 0.98 27.56
C ALA A 7 -8.38 2.02 27.63
N ARG A 8 -8.18 3.21 27.07
CA ARG A 8 -9.16 4.31 27.00
C ARG A 8 -9.87 4.41 25.66
N LEU A 9 -9.69 3.45 24.76
CA LEU A 9 -10.54 3.37 23.57
C LEU A 9 -11.98 3.13 24.03
N ASP A 10 -12.85 4.07 23.69
CA ASP A 10 -14.30 3.98 23.92
C ASP A 10 -14.79 2.58 23.51
N ASP A 11 -15.64 1.94 24.32
CA ASP A 11 -16.15 0.60 24.04
C ASP A 11 -16.85 0.51 22.66
N LYS A 12 -17.33 1.64 22.10
CA LYS A 12 -17.87 1.71 20.72
C LYS A 12 -16.81 1.58 19.63
N LEU A 13 -15.54 1.82 19.95
CA LEU A 13 -14.40 1.64 19.04
C LEU A 13 -13.78 0.24 19.16
N ARG A 14 -14.24 -0.58 20.11
CA ARG A 14 -13.87 -1.99 20.16
C ARG A 14 -14.60 -2.70 19.03
N ALA A 15 -13.84 -3.07 17.99
CA ALA A 15 -14.35 -3.95 16.95
C ALA A 15 -14.91 -5.23 17.61
N LYS A 16 -16.21 -5.48 17.41
CA LYS A 16 -16.82 -6.72 17.85
C LYS A 16 -16.18 -7.82 17.03
N ARG A 17 -15.46 -8.74 17.67
CA ARG A 17 -14.91 -9.93 17.01
C ARG A 17 -16.06 -10.83 16.59
N GLU A 18 -16.51 -10.65 15.37
CA GLU A 18 -17.44 -11.55 14.70
C GLU A 18 -16.62 -12.67 14.04
N SER A 19 -16.94 -13.93 14.36
CA SER A 19 -16.43 -15.06 13.61
C SER A 19 -17.08 -15.06 12.24
N PHE A 20 -16.31 -14.94 11.17
CA PHE A 20 -16.79 -15.10 9.82
C PHE A 20 -16.07 -16.27 9.15
N ASP A 21 -16.81 -17.10 8.43
CA ASP A 21 -16.23 -18.25 7.73
C ASP A 21 -15.50 -17.83 6.45
N LYS A 22 -15.80 -16.63 5.93
CA LYS A 22 -15.26 -16.10 4.66
C LYS A 22 -15.13 -14.58 4.70
N ILE A 23 -14.02 -14.05 4.16
CA ILE A 23 -13.85 -12.61 3.93
C ILE A 23 -14.89 -12.17 2.89
N PRO A 24 -15.66 -11.09 3.12
CA PRO A 24 -16.65 -10.61 2.17
C PRO A 24 -16.01 -10.26 0.82
N VAL A 25 -16.69 -10.62 -0.27
CA VAL A 25 -16.28 -10.23 -1.63
C VAL A 25 -17.32 -9.26 -2.18
N VAL A 26 -16.90 -8.03 -2.48
CA VAL A 26 -17.76 -6.96 -3.00
C VAL A 26 -17.59 -6.84 -4.51
N ASP A 27 -18.69 -6.93 -5.24
CA ASP A 27 -18.75 -6.66 -6.67
C ASP A 27 -18.97 -5.16 -6.90
N ILE A 28 -18.00 -4.48 -7.51
CA ILE A 28 -18.09 -3.04 -7.75
C ILE A 28 -18.51 -2.68 -9.18
N ALA A 29 -18.85 -3.65 -10.05
CA ALA A 29 -19.33 -3.34 -11.40
C ALA A 29 -20.52 -2.36 -11.40
N PRO A 30 -21.56 -2.52 -10.54
CA PRO A 30 -22.71 -1.61 -10.51
C PRO A 30 -22.38 -0.18 -10.03
N LEU A 31 -21.23 -0.02 -9.35
CA LEU A 31 -20.71 1.28 -8.96
C LEU A 31 -20.05 1.97 -10.14
N LEU A 32 -19.29 1.23 -10.95
CA LEU A 32 -18.56 1.72 -12.11
C LEU A 32 -19.49 2.08 -13.28
N ASP A 33 -20.45 1.22 -13.60
CA ASP A 33 -21.44 1.47 -14.67
C ASP A 33 -22.59 2.40 -14.23
N GLY A 34 -22.72 2.63 -12.92
CA GLY A 34 -23.71 3.50 -12.31
C GLY A 34 -25.12 2.91 -12.18
N SER A 35 -25.32 1.63 -12.52
CA SER A 35 -26.61 0.94 -12.46
C SER A 35 -27.14 0.79 -11.03
N ASN A 36 -26.28 0.65 -10.02
CA ASN A 36 -26.72 0.50 -8.63
C ASN A 36 -25.64 0.90 -7.60
N LYS A 37 -25.22 2.17 -7.63
CA LYS A 37 -24.21 2.72 -6.71
C LYS A 37 -24.59 2.52 -5.23
N GLN A 38 -25.86 2.67 -4.89
CA GLN A 38 -26.36 2.57 -3.52
C GLN A 38 -26.25 1.14 -2.96
N ALA A 39 -26.51 0.11 -3.77
CA ALA A 39 -26.34 -1.27 -3.31
C ALA A 39 -24.87 -1.59 -3.01
N VAL A 40 -23.94 -1.18 -3.89
CA VAL A 40 -22.50 -1.39 -3.67
C VAL A 40 -22.04 -0.63 -2.42
N ALA A 41 -22.46 0.63 -2.23
CA ALA A 41 -22.15 1.39 -1.02
C ALA A 41 -22.66 0.71 0.27
N LYS A 42 -23.86 0.11 0.25
CA LYS A 42 -24.39 -0.66 1.38
C LYS A 42 -23.55 -1.91 1.67
N GLN A 43 -23.09 -2.62 0.62
CA GLN A 43 -22.23 -3.79 0.78
C GLN A 43 -20.86 -3.42 1.35
N ILE A 44 -20.22 -2.37 0.83
CA ILE A 44 -18.94 -1.86 1.36
C ILE A 44 -19.10 -1.47 2.83
N ARG A 45 -20.15 -0.70 3.16
CA ARG A 45 -20.43 -0.33 4.55
C ARG A 45 -20.59 -1.57 5.42
N TRP A 46 -21.35 -2.57 4.99
CA TRP A 46 -21.55 -3.78 5.76
C TRP A 46 -20.22 -4.52 5.98
N ALA A 47 -19.41 -4.72 4.93
CA ALA A 47 -18.14 -5.43 5.05
C ALA A 47 -17.17 -4.70 6.00
N LEU A 48 -17.01 -3.38 5.86
CA LEU A 48 -16.12 -2.60 6.72
C LEU A 48 -16.65 -2.42 8.15
N SER A 49 -17.96 -2.53 8.38
CA SER A 49 -18.52 -2.42 9.75
C SER A 49 -18.48 -3.74 10.52
N ASN A 50 -18.31 -4.88 9.84
CA ASN A 50 -18.42 -6.21 10.46
C ASN A 50 -17.14 -7.05 10.34
N ASN A 51 -16.28 -6.79 9.36
CA ASN A 51 -15.11 -7.61 9.04
C ASN A 51 -13.80 -6.81 8.93
N ASP A 52 -13.85 -5.47 8.99
CA ASP A 52 -12.75 -4.51 8.76
C ASP A 52 -12.09 -4.55 7.36
N PHE A 53 -12.24 -5.66 6.63
CA PHE A 53 -11.63 -5.93 5.32
C PHE A 53 -12.61 -6.60 4.37
N MET A 54 -12.32 -6.50 3.07
CA MET A 54 -13.06 -7.14 1.98
C MET A 54 -12.15 -7.42 0.79
N TYR A 55 -12.51 -8.40 -0.03
CA TYR A 55 -12.02 -8.50 -1.40
C TYR A 55 -12.93 -7.70 -2.33
N VAL A 56 -12.36 -7.17 -3.40
CA VAL A 56 -13.09 -6.47 -4.46
C VAL A 56 -12.94 -7.25 -5.76
N LYS A 57 -14.04 -7.41 -6.50
CA LYS A 57 -14.04 -7.97 -7.86
C LYS A 57 -14.68 -7.01 -8.86
N ASN A 58 -14.44 -7.24 -10.14
CA ASN A 58 -14.93 -6.42 -11.25
C ASN A 58 -14.53 -4.93 -11.11
N HIS A 59 -13.29 -4.68 -10.69
CA HIS A 59 -12.74 -3.33 -10.49
C HIS A 59 -12.31 -2.62 -11.79
N GLY A 60 -12.40 -3.30 -12.94
CA GLY A 60 -12.07 -2.73 -14.24
C GLY A 60 -10.58 -2.56 -14.54
N ILE A 61 -9.70 -3.06 -13.67
CA ILE A 61 -8.25 -3.11 -13.96
C ILE A 61 -7.99 -4.39 -14.77
N PRO A 62 -7.45 -4.31 -15.99
CA PRO A 62 -7.15 -5.48 -16.80
C PRO A 62 -6.14 -6.41 -16.12
N GLN A 63 -6.33 -7.72 -16.25
CA GLN A 63 -5.41 -8.72 -15.68
C GLN A 63 -4.00 -8.58 -16.24
N GLU A 64 -3.87 -8.33 -17.55
CA GLU A 64 -2.60 -8.04 -18.23
C GLU A 64 -1.82 -6.89 -17.60
N PHE A 65 -2.51 -5.85 -17.09
CA PHE A 65 -1.86 -4.74 -16.41
C PHE A 65 -1.34 -5.18 -15.05
N VAL A 66 -2.14 -5.92 -14.27
CA VAL A 66 -1.73 -6.49 -12.98
C VAL A 66 -0.49 -7.37 -13.15
N ASP A 67 -0.52 -8.28 -14.13
CA ASP A 67 0.58 -9.19 -14.44
C ASP A 67 1.86 -8.40 -14.81
N SER A 68 1.72 -7.35 -15.62
CA SER A 68 2.84 -6.48 -16.01
C SER A 68 3.49 -5.76 -14.82
N VAL A 69 2.69 -5.35 -13.82
CA VAL A 69 3.20 -4.70 -12.60
C VAL A 69 3.96 -5.72 -11.74
N PHE A 70 3.46 -6.95 -11.62
CA PHE A 70 4.18 -8.03 -10.94
C PHE A 70 5.48 -8.40 -11.66
N ASP A 71 5.51 -8.39 -12.99
CA ASP A 71 6.73 -8.61 -13.78
C ASP A 71 7.78 -7.51 -13.55
N VAL A 72 7.38 -6.25 -13.56
CA VAL A 72 8.27 -5.12 -13.25
C VAL A 72 8.81 -5.23 -11.82
N SER A 73 7.95 -5.56 -10.86
CA SER A 73 8.33 -5.78 -9.46
C SER A 73 9.38 -6.88 -9.31
N ARG A 74 9.14 -8.06 -9.91
CA ARG A 74 10.10 -9.18 -9.93
C ARG A 74 11.46 -8.74 -10.47
N ARG A 75 11.48 -8.15 -11.68
CA ARG A 75 12.71 -7.69 -12.32
C ARG A 75 13.50 -6.70 -11.46
N PHE A 76 12.81 -5.81 -10.74
CA PHE A 76 13.46 -4.87 -9.84
C PHE A 76 14.07 -5.57 -8.62
N PHE A 77 13.34 -6.47 -7.97
CA PHE A 77 13.84 -7.16 -6.77
C PHE A 77 14.93 -8.21 -7.07
N ASP A 78 14.98 -8.73 -8.30
CA ASP A 78 16.06 -9.58 -8.82
C ASP A 78 17.38 -8.82 -9.08
N LEU A 79 17.37 -7.48 -9.06
CA LEU A 79 18.59 -6.69 -9.22
C LEU A 79 19.58 -6.91 -8.06
N PRO A 80 20.91 -6.85 -8.31
CA PRO A 80 21.91 -6.86 -7.26
C PRO A 80 21.66 -5.76 -6.22
N MET A 81 21.91 -6.07 -4.94
CA MET A 81 21.69 -5.15 -3.82
C MET A 81 22.28 -3.74 -4.06
N PRO A 82 23.51 -3.55 -4.58
CA PRO A 82 24.04 -2.22 -4.84
C PRO A 82 23.16 -1.37 -5.76
N GLN A 83 22.54 -1.98 -6.77
CA GLN A 83 21.65 -1.30 -7.71
C GLN A 83 20.31 -0.93 -7.06
N LYS A 84 19.75 -1.80 -6.22
CA LYS A 84 18.53 -1.49 -5.44
C LYS A 84 18.77 -0.33 -4.47
N MET A 85 19.92 -0.33 -3.80
CA MET A 85 20.34 0.74 -2.88
C MET A 85 20.63 2.08 -3.58
N GLU A 86 20.78 2.13 -4.91
CA GLU A 86 20.81 3.40 -5.65
C GLU A 86 19.52 4.19 -5.44
N LEU A 87 18.40 3.50 -5.25
CA LEU A 87 17.05 4.07 -5.09
C LEU A 87 16.55 4.00 -3.64
N HIS A 88 17.44 3.88 -2.66
CA HIS A 88 17.07 3.75 -1.25
C HIS A 88 16.19 4.91 -0.76
N VAL A 89 15.21 4.62 0.10
CA VAL A 89 14.19 5.55 0.61
C VAL A 89 14.77 6.84 1.20
N SER A 90 15.93 6.75 1.87
CA SER A 90 16.62 7.91 2.46
C SER A 90 17.10 8.94 1.45
N LYS A 91 17.15 8.60 0.16
CA LYS A 91 17.57 9.50 -0.92
C LYS A 91 16.44 10.32 -1.51
N SER A 92 15.21 10.13 -1.02
CA SER A 92 14.01 10.81 -1.49
C SER A 92 13.58 12.01 -0.62
N ASP A 93 14.44 12.44 0.31
CA ASP A 93 14.19 13.54 1.23
C ASP A 93 12.84 13.38 1.97
N VAL A 94 12.01 14.42 2.02
CA VAL A 94 10.69 14.41 2.69
C VAL A 94 9.67 13.47 2.03
N ALA A 95 9.94 12.96 0.82
CA ALA A 95 8.98 12.10 0.14
C ALA A 95 8.90 10.71 0.76
N LEU A 96 10.00 10.21 1.33
CA LEU A 96 10.12 8.86 1.89
C LEU A 96 9.58 7.80 0.89
N ARG A 97 10.13 7.82 -0.33
CA ARG A 97 9.83 6.91 -1.45
C ARG A 97 11.10 6.23 -1.95
N GLY A 98 10.96 4.99 -2.42
CA GLY A 98 12.07 4.20 -2.94
C GLY A 98 12.24 2.89 -2.20
N TYR A 99 13.41 2.29 -2.39
CA TYR A 99 13.76 0.97 -1.89
C TYR A 99 14.01 0.96 -0.39
N ILE A 100 13.53 -0.10 0.26
CA ILE A 100 13.78 -0.43 1.67
C ILE A 100 14.34 -1.84 1.69
N GLU A 101 15.56 -1.98 2.21
CA GLU A 101 16.25 -3.25 2.32
C GLU A 101 15.56 -4.20 3.31
N PRO A 102 15.84 -5.52 3.24
CA PRO A 102 15.46 -6.44 4.29
C PRO A 102 15.84 -5.89 5.64
N PHE A 103 14.89 -5.90 6.57
CA PHE A 103 15.08 -5.38 7.92
C PHE A 103 15.20 -3.84 8.03
N GLY A 104 14.94 -3.10 6.95
CA GLY A 104 14.97 -1.62 6.94
C GLY A 104 13.79 -0.97 7.65
N GLU A 105 12.67 -1.68 7.80
CA GLU A 105 11.50 -1.22 8.54
C GLU A 105 11.28 -1.97 9.85
N ASN A 106 10.83 -1.22 10.85
CA ASN A 106 10.37 -1.77 12.11
C ASN A 106 9.02 -1.16 12.51
N THR A 107 7.97 -1.97 12.43
CA THR A 107 6.61 -1.59 12.80
C THR A 107 6.23 -2.00 14.22
N ASP A 108 7.06 -2.79 14.91
CA ASP A 108 6.86 -3.25 16.28
C ASP A 108 8.11 -2.95 17.13
N PRO A 109 8.05 -1.95 18.03
CA PRO A 109 9.19 -1.59 18.89
C PRO A 109 9.75 -2.76 19.72
N GLY A 110 8.95 -3.81 19.96
CA GLY A 110 9.33 -5.00 20.72
C GLY A 110 9.74 -6.21 19.87
N LYS A 111 9.62 -6.15 18.54
CA LYS A 111 10.02 -7.24 17.64
C LYS A 111 11.06 -6.82 16.62
N THR A 112 11.73 -7.85 16.10
CA THR A 112 12.80 -7.70 15.14
C THR A 112 12.25 -7.22 13.81
N LYS A 113 13.03 -6.33 13.21
CA LYS A 113 13.04 -5.91 11.81
C LYS A 113 12.33 -6.89 10.86
N ASP A 114 11.49 -6.36 9.97
CA ASP A 114 10.68 -7.19 9.06
C ASP A 114 11.57 -7.91 8.03
N LEU A 115 11.39 -9.24 7.90
CA LEU A 115 12.02 -10.03 6.82
C LEU A 115 11.27 -9.81 5.50
N LYS A 116 11.35 -8.58 5.00
CA LYS A 116 10.81 -8.14 3.71
C LYS A 116 11.68 -7.04 3.16
N GLU A 117 11.81 -6.98 1.84
CA GLU A 117 12.21 -5.76 1.16
C GLU A 117 10.96 -5.08 0.56
N CYS A 118 11.01 -3.76 0.42
CA CYS A 118 9.89 -2.96 -0.07
C CYS A 118 10.36 -1.93 -1.10
N PHE A 119 9.42 -1.45 -1.90
CA PHE A 119 9.63 -0.27 -2.72
C PHE A 119 8.39 0.62 -2.66
N ASP A 120 8.53 1.79 -2.06
CA ASP A 120 7.43 2.71 -1.84
C ASP A 120 7.30 3.70 -2.99
N ILE A 121 6.11 3.74 -3.60
CA ILE A 121 5.77 4.64 -4.72
C ILE A 121 4.71 5.64 -4.25
N GLY A 122 4.84 6.89 -4.67
CA GLY A 122 3.85 7.94 -4.43
C GLY A 122 3.59 8.77 -5.68
N PRO A 123 2.65 9.72 -5.61
CA PRO A 123 2.38 10.64 -6.71
C PRO A 123 3.63 11.41 -7.11
N GLU A 124 3.87 11.54 -8.42
CA GLU A 124 4.93 12.41 -8.93
C GLU A 124 4.56 13.87 -8.62
N ARG A 125 5.48 14.60 -7.98
CA ARG A 125 5.32 16.01 -7.64
C ARG A 125 6.48 16.80 -8.22
N SER A 126 6.18 17.97 -8.78
CA SER A 126 7.20 18.95 -9.15
C SER A 126 8.02 19.31 -7.89
N THR A 127 9.34 19.30 -8.01
CA THR A 127 10.22 19.85 -6.97
C THR A 127 9.84 21.29 -6.69
N LEU A 128 9.66 21.63 -5.42
CA LEU A 128 9.56 23.03 -4.99
C LEU A 128 10.92 23.68 -5.28
N GLU A 129 10.95 24.82 -5.98
CA GLU A 129 12.20 25.54 -6.21
C GLU A 129 12.81 25.94 -4.85
N GLY A 130 14.09 25.61 -4.64
CA GLY A 130 14.86 26.05 -3.46
C GLY A 130 15.19 24.98 -2.42
N VAL A 131 14.72 23.74 -2.56
CA VAL A 131 15.22 22.59 -1.78
C VAL A 131 15.80 21.58 -2.76
N ALA A 132 17.03 21.09 -2.48
CA ALA A 132 17.81 20.28 -3.41
C ALA A 132 16.97 19.18 -4.09
N SER A 133 16.93 19.26 -5.40
CA SER A 133 16.09 18.49 -6.31
C SER A 133 16.39 16.98 -6.27
N LEU A 134 15.58 16.16 -5.59
CA LEU A 134 15.73 14.70 -5.67
C LEU A 134 14.43 13.89 -5.78
N SER A 135 13.23 14.49 -5.71
CA SER A 135 11.97 13.72 -5.66
C SER A 135 11.42 13.18 -6.99
N VAL A 136 12.09 13.43 -8.13
CA VAL A 136 11.57 13.07 -9.47
C VAL A 136 12.32 11.86 -10.10
N TRP A 137 13.34 11.32 -9.44
CA TRP A 137 14.30 10.42 -10.11
C TRP A 137 13.92 8.93 -10.21
N THR A 138 12.78 8.48 -9.70
CA THR A 138 12.62 7.04 -9.40
C THR A 138 11.79 6.24 -10.42
N CYS A 139 10.65 6.72 -10.92
CA CYS A 139 9.80 5.89 -11.80
C CYS A 139 10.31 5.78 -13.24
N ARG A 140 10.79 6.88 -13.86
CA ARG A 140 11.19 6.85 -15.27
C ARG A 140 12.39 5.94 -15.53
N LYS A 141 13.38 5.89 -14.63
CA LYS A 141 14.59 5.05 -14.81
C LYS A 141 14.32 3.54 -14.65
N ILE A 142 13.36 3.14 -13.82
CA ILE A 142 12.98 1.72 -13.68
C ILE A 142 12.32 1.21 -14.98
N ILE A 143 11.54 2.06 -15.64
CA ILE A 143 10.83 1.71 -16.88
C ILE A 143 11.75 1.88 -18.11
N SER A 144 12.64 2.88 -18.13
CA SER A 144 13.45 3.25 -19.31
C SER A 144 14.83 2.57 -19.40
N ARG A 145 15.18 1.66 -18.49
CA ARG A 145 16.43 0.87 -18.56
C ARG A 145 16.23 -0.52 -19.19
N ASN A 146 15.08 -0.75 -19.85
CA ASN A 146 14.87 -1.86 -20.78
C ASN A 146 14.89 -1.35 -22.22
#